data_AF-A0A9E4FGR8-F1
#
_entry.id   AF-A0A9E4FGR8-F1
#
_cell.length_a   1.000
_cell.length_b   1.000
_cell.length_c   1.000
_cell.angle_alpha   90.00
_cell.angle_beta   90.00
_cell.angle_gamma   90.00
#
_symmetry.space_group_name_H-M   'P 1'
#
loop_
_entity.id
_entity.type
_entity.pdbx_description
1 polymer ?
#
loop_
_entity_poly.entity_id
_entity_poly.type
_entity_poly.pdbx_seq_one_letter_code
_entity_poly.pdbx_strand_id
1 'polypeptide(L)'
;MDTARPIGTTGYCMGGPITMRTAAAVPERIGAGASFHGGGLVTGADNSPHLLVPGMRASFLFAIADNDDERDPAAKGALREAFDAAGLDAEIEVYKGAQHGWC
;
A
#
# COMPACT_ATOMS: atom_id res chain seq x y z
N MET A 1 -2.45 -12.71 23.87
CA MET A 1 -2.82 -12.11 22.58
C MET A 1 -4.32 -11.90 22.58
N ASP A 2 -4.77 -10.67 22.40
CA ASP A 2 -6.20 -10.38 22.24
C ASP A 2 -6.58 -10.64 20.78
N THR A 3 -7.25 -11.76 20.53
CA THR A 3 -7.62 -12.20 19.16
C THR A 3 -8.77 -11.40 18.57
N ALA A 4 -9.45 -10.57 19.37
CA ALA A 4 -10.52 -9.69 18.90
C ALA A 4 -9.99 -8.40 18.27
N ARG A 5 -8.72 -8.03 18.51
CA ARG A 5 -8.13 -6.83 17.90
C ARG A 5 -7.71 -7.08 16.45
N PRO A 6 -7.81 -6.05 15.58
CA PRO A 6 -7.24 -6.11 14.24
C PRO A 6 -5.71 -6.33 14.28
N ILE A 7 -5.18 -6.91 13.20
CA ILE A 7 -3.75 -7.15 13.01
C ILE A 7 -3.17 -6.19 11.97
N GLY A 8 -1.87 -5.94 12.08
CA GLY A 8 -1.08 -5.26 11.05
C GLY A 8 -0.49 -6.27 10.06
N THR A 9 -0.34 -5.87 8.81
CA THR A 9 0.44 -6.62 7.82
C THR A 9 1.44 -5.71 7.11
N THR A 10 2.56 -6.27 6.68
CA THR A 10 3.60 -5.52 5.98
C THR A 10 4.22 -6.36 4.87
N GLY A 11 4.68 -5.70 3.82
CA GLY A 11 5.35 -6.36 2.70
C GLY A 11 6.40 -5.47 2.04
N TYR A 12 7.45 -6.12 1.53
CA TYR A 12 8.54 -5.48 0.79
C TYR A 12 8.48 -5.86 -0.69
N CYS A 13 8.70 -4.92 -1.61
CA CYS A 13 8.67 -5.17 -3.07
C CYS A 13 7.36 -5.87 -3.48
N MET A 14 7.43 -7.13 -3.90
CA MET A 14 6.28 -7.96 -4.26
C MET A 14 5.31 -8.17 -3.09
N GLY A 15 5.80 -8.06 -1.85
CA GLY A 15 4.98 -8.10 -0.64
C GLY A 15 4.02 -6.91 -0.51
N GLY A 16 4.40 -5.72 -1.00
CA GLY A 16 3.57 -4.52 -0.93
C GLY A 16 2.14 -4.72 -1.45
N PRO A 17 1.95 -5.15 -2.71
CA PRO A 17 0.61 -5.39 -3.25
C PRO A 17 -0.08 -6.61 -2.61
N ILE A 18 0.66 -7.55 -2.01
CA ILE A 18 0.08 -8.67 -1.26
C ILE A 18 -0.54 -8.17 0.05
N THR A 19 0.09 -7.21 0.73
CA THR A 19 -0.48 -6.54 1.91
C THR A 19 -1.81 -5.85 1.59
N MET A 20 -1.90 -5.13 0.46
CA MET A 20 -3.15 -4.53 -0.02
C MET A 20 -4.23 -5.59 -0.29
N ARG A 21 -3.89 -6.63 -1.05
CA ARG A 21 -4.83 -7.74 -1.33
C ARG A 21 -5.31 -8.43 -0.06
N THR A 22 -4.44 -8.58 0.93
CA THR A 22 -4.79 -9.17 2.23
C THR A 22 -5.77 -8.27 2.98
N ALA A 23 -5.53 -6.95 3.01
CA ALA A 23 -6.42 -5.99 3.64
C ALA A 23 -7.82 -5.94 2.99
N ALA A 24 -7.90 -6.14 1.67
CA ALA A 24 -9.18 -6.22 0.97
C ALA A 24 -9.87 -7.59 1.11
N ALA A 25 -9.12 -8.67 1.25
CA ALA A 25 -9.68 -10.03 1.34
C ALA A 25 -10.31 -10.34 2.72
N VAL A 26 -9.74 -9.77 3.79
CA VAL A 26 -10.21 -9.97 5.18
C VAL A 26 -10.27 -8.62 5.93
N PRO A 27 -11.09 -7.66 5.46
CA PRO A 27 -11.09 -6.27 5.93
C PRO A 27 -11.49 -6.12 7.41
N GLU A 28 -12.20 -7.08 7.98
CA GLU A 28 -12.53 -7.14 9.40
C GLU A 28 -11.35 -7.55 10.29
N ARG A 29 -10.29 -8.14 9.72
CA ARG A 29 -9.10 -8.59 10.47
C ARG A 29 -7.91 -7.66 10.32
N ILE A 30 -7.77 -6.97 9.18
CA ILE A 30 -6.64 -6.06 8.95
C ILE A 30 -7.03 -4.65 9.36
N GLY A 31 -6.31 -4.10 10.34
CA GLY A 31 -6.50 -2.72 10.79
C GLY A 31 -5.43 -1.76 10.30
N ALA A 32 -4.25 -2.28 9.91
CA ALA A 32 -3.15 -1.49 9.40
C ALA A 32 -2.32 -2.28 8.36
N GLY A 33 -1.80 -1.58 7.36
CA GLY A 33 -0.93 -2.13 6.33
C GLY A 33 0.33 -1.28 6.14
N ALA A 34 1.44 -1.90 5.73
CA ALA A 34 2.62 -1.18 5.27
C ALA A 34 3.19 -1.83 4.00
N SER A 35 3.55 -0.99 3.04
CA SER A 35 4.24 -1.39 1.81
C SER A 35 5.58 -0.67 1.75
N PHE A 36 6.67 -1.44 1.75
CA PHE A 36 8.03 -0.94 1.65
C PHE A 36 8.58 -1.23 0.25
N HIS A 37 8.86 -0.16 -0.50
CA HIS A 37 9.33 -0.20 -1.90
C HIS A 37 8.45 -1.12 -2.76
N GLY A 38 7.14 -1.02 -2.57
CA GLY A 38 6.16 -1.94 -3.15
C GLY A 38 6.13 -1.85 -4.68
N GLY A 39 6.32 -2.98 -5.35
CA GLY A 39 6.22 -3.07 -6.81
C GLY A 39 4.80 -3.38 -7.26
N GLY A 40 4.32 -2.72 -8.32
CA GLY A 40 3.02 -3.04 -8.93
C GLY A 40 1.81 -2.76 -8.04
N LEU A 41 1.91 -1.72 -7.19
CA LEU A 41 0.80 -1.24 -6.35
C LEU A 41 -0.32 -0.59 -7.20
N VAL A 42 0.08 0.01 -8.32
CA VAL A 42 -0.79 0.60 -9.33
C VAL A 42 -0.40 -0.02 -10.67
N THR A 43 -1.39 -0.49 -11.40
CA THR A 43 -1.25 -1.15 -12.70
C THR A 43 -2.49 -0.86 -13.53
N GLY A 44 -2.40 -1.00 -14.85
CA GLY A 44 -3.56 -0.86 -15.74
C GLY A 44 -4.48 -2.09 -15.82
N ALA A 45 -4.29 -3.09 -14.95
CA ALA A 45 -5.12 -4.28 -14.94
C ALA A 45 -6.38 -4.06 -14.09
N ASP A 46 -7.49 -4.70 -14.46
CA ASP A 46 -8.78 -4.60 -13.73
C ASP A 46 -8.70 -5.06 -12.27
N ASN A 47 -7.67 -5.86 -11.94
CA ASN A 47 -7.41 -6.36 -10.60
C ASN A 47 -6.23 -5.65 -9.90
N SER A 48 -5.92 -4.41 -10.31
CA SER A 48 -4.85 -3.63 -9.72
C SER A 48 -5.04 -3.42 -8.21
N PRO A 49 -3.99 -3.51 -7.38
CA PRO A 49 -4.14 -3.41 -5.91
C PRO A 49 -4.84 -2.14 -5.43
N HIS A 50 -4.55 -0.98 -6.02
CA HIS A 50 -5.19 0.30 -5.66
C HIS A 50 -6.71 0.32 -5.90
N LEU A 51 -7.24 -0.48 -6.83
CA LEU A 51 -8.69 -0.58 -7.07
C LEU A 51 -9.42 -1.38 -5.98
N LEU A 52 -8.69 -2.06 -5.10
CA LEU A 52 -9.25 -2.83 -3.99
C LEU A 52 -9.49 -1.96 -2.74
N VAL A 53 -8.95 -0.74 -2.71
CA VAL A 53 -9.01 0.18 -1.54
C VAL A 53 -10.45 0.43 -1.05
N PRO A 54 -11.47 0.58 -1.91
CA PRO A 54 -12.86 0.73 -1.46
C PRO A 54 -13.41 -0.46 -0.63
N GLY A 55 -12.79 -1.64 -0.74
CA GLY A 55 -13.15 -2.83 0.05
C GLY A 55 -12.38 -2.97 1.36
N MET A 56 -11.42 -2.09 1.65
CA MET A 56 -10.56 -2.17 2.84
C MET A 56 -11.15 -1.40 4.03
N ARG A 57 -10.57 -1.63 5.20
CA ARG A 57 -10.80 -0.84 6.43
C ARG A 57 -9.51 -0.33 7.08
N ALA A 58 -8.37 -0.79 6.58
CA ALA A 58 -7.07 -0.55 7.18
C ALA A 58 -6.50 0.80 6.74
N SER A 59 -5.80 1.47 7.65
CA SER A 59 -4.90 2.55 7.29
C SER A 59 -3.59 1.98 6.74
N PHE A 60 -2.89 2.76 5.90
CA PHE A 60 -1.67 2.29 5.24
C PHE A 60 -0.49 3.24 5.34
N LEU A 61 0.72 2.67 5.39
CA LEU A 61 1.97 3.34 5.06
C LEU A 61 2.47 2.81 3.70
N PHE A 62 2.84 3.70 2.80
CA PHE A 62 3.55 3.42 1.56
C PHE A 62 4.88 4.16 1.58
N ALA A 63 5.96 3.42 1.86
CA ALA A 63 7.32 3.94 1.79
C ALA A 63 7.93 3.59 0.43
N ILE A 64 8.09 4.59 -0.44
CA ILE A 64 8.50 4.44 -1.83
C ILE A 64 9.97 4.83 -1.97
N ALA A 65 10.76 4.05 -2.71
CA ALA A 65 12.15 4.44 -3.00
C ALA A 65 12.19 5.55 -4.04
N ASP A 66 13.19 6.43 -3.96
CA ASP A 66 13.37 7.56 -4.90
C ASP A 66 13.39 7.08 -6.36
N ASN A 67 14.19 6.06 -6.66
CA ASN A 67 14.29 5.51 -8.01
C ASN A 67 13.04 4.73 -8.47
N ASP A 68 12.22 4.23 -7.54
CA ASP A 68 10.94 3.60 -7.89
C ASP A 68 9.91 4.67 -8.26
N ASP A 69 9.88 5.77 -7.51
CA ASP A 69 9.05 6.94 -7.81
C ASP A 69 9.44 7.58 -9.14
N GLU A 70 10.74 7.69 -9.44
CA GLU A 70 11.21 8.17 -10.75
C GLU A 70 10.75 7.28 -11.92
N ARG A 71 10.64 5.97 -11.69
CA ARG A 71 10.21 4.99 -12.71
C ARG A 71 8.70 4.98 -12.92
N ASP A 72 7.92 5.27 -11.88
CA ASP A 72 6.46 5.34 -11.94
C ASP A 72 5.90 6.50 -11.08
N PRO A 73 6.08 7.76 -11.52
CA PRO A 73 5.77 8.94 -10.71
C PRO A 73 4.27 9.15 -10.47
N ALA A 74 3.42 8.47 -11.26
CA ALA A 74 1.98 8.56 -11.14
C ALA A 74 1.42 7.65 -10.03
N ALA A 75 2.12 6.58 -9.66
CA ALA A 75 1.63 5.58 -8.71
C ALA A 75 1.28 6.18 -7.34
N LYS A 76 2.13 7.05 -6.77
CA LYS A 76 1.84 7.71 -5.48
C LYS A 76 0.59 8.57 -5.52
N GLY A 77 0.31 9.22 -6.66
CA GLY A 77 -0.88 10.05 -6.87
C GLY A 77 -2.14 9.21 -6.94
N ALA A 78 -2.10 8.13 -7.72
CA ALA A 78 -3.22 7.18 -7.83
C ALA A 78 -3.51 6.46 -6.51
N LEU A 79 -2.48 6.12 -5.73
CA LEU A 79 -2.66 5.59 -4.37
C LEU A 79 -3.35 6.61 -3.47
N ARG A 80 -2.90 7.88 -3.49
CA ARG A 80 -3.50 8.95 -2.69
C ARG A 80 -4.97 9.16 -3.04
N GLU A 81 -5.29 9.23 -4.33
CA GLU A 81 -6.67 9.35 -4.81
C GLU A 81 -7.55 8.18 -4.37
N ALA A 82 -7.04 6.94 -4.46
CA ALA A 82 -7.80 5.75 -4.07
C ALA A 82 -8.14 5.74 -2.57
N PHE A 83 -7.19 6.10 -1.70
CA PHE A 83 -7.40 6.17 -0.25
C PHE A 83 -8.29 7.34 0.15
N ASP A 84 -8.08 8.53 -0.44
CA ASP A 84 -8.92 9.70 -0.21
C ASP A 84 -10.38 9.42 -0.62
N ALA A 85 -10.61 8.79 -1.78
CA ALA A 85 -11.94 8.45 -2.28
C ALA A 85 -12.66 7.41 -1.38
N ALA A 86 -11.91 6.52 -0.72
CA ALA A 86 -12.44 5.54 0.22
C ALA A 86 -12.60 6.11 1.65
N GLY A 87 -12.10 7.32 1.92
CA GLY A 87 -12.07 7.90 3.26
C GLY A 87 -11.16 7.13 4.23
N LEU A 88 -10.10 6.52 3.73
CA LEU A 88 -9.13 5.75 4.51
C LEU A 88 -7.81 6.52 4.64
N ASP A 89 -7.20 6.45 5.82
CA ASP A 89 -5.91 7.11 6.06
C ASP A 89 -4.78 6.37 5.35
N ALA A 90 -3.99 7.09 4.54
CA ALA A 90 -2.73 6.61 4.00
C ALA A 90 -1.62 7.65 4.07
N GLU A 91 -0.49 7.23 4.64
CA GLU A 91 0.77 7.94 4.54
C GLU A 91 1.54 7.41 3.32
N ILE A 92 1.86 8.28 2.37
CA ILE A 92 2.52 7.93 1.12
C ILE A 92 3.72 8.85 0.96
N GLU A 93 4.92 8.28 1.15
CA GLU A 93 6.18 9.03 1.23
C GLU A 93 7.22 8.46 0.26
N VAL A 94 7.97 9.37 -0.37
CA VAL A 94 9.15 9.02 -1.17
C VAL A 94 10.40 9.30 -0.32
N TYR A 95 11.20 8.26 -0.14
CA TYR A 95 12.42 8.31 0.67
C TYR A 95 13.61 8.65 -0.24
N LYS A 96 14.14 9.87 -0.10
CA LYS A 96 15.24 10.38 -0.94
C LYS A 96 16.50 9.53 -0.78
N GLY A 97 17.16 9.24 -1.90
CA GLY A 97 18.39 8.44 -1.94
C GLY A 97 18.19 6.93 -1.79
N ALA A 98 16.96 6.45 -1.58
CA ALA A 98 16.63 5.02 -1.56
C ALA A 98 16.69 4.42 -2.98
N GLN A 99 17.26 3.21 -3.11
CA GLN A 99 17.39 2.49 -4.38
C GLN A 99 16.68 1.12 -4.36
N HIS A 100 15.35 1.11 -4.49
CA HIS A 100 14.51 -0.08 -4.29
C HIS A 100 14.93 -0.87 -3.02
N GLY A 101 15.21 -0.10 -1.97
CA GLY A 101 15.99 -0.45 -0.79
C GLY A 101 16.45 0.80 -0.07
N TRP A 102 17.08 0.65 1.09
CA TRP A 102 17.35 1.75 2.02
C TRP A 102 18.77 2.31 1.96
N CYS A 103 19.58 1.90 0.99
CA CYS A 103 21.00 2.24 0.88
C CYS A 103 21.42 2.71 -0.51
#